data_AF-A0A833YEZ9-F1
#
_entry.id   AF-A0A833YEZ9-F1
#
_cell.length_a   1.000
_cell.length_b   1.000
_cell.length_c   1.000
_cell.angle_alpha   90.00
_cell.angle_beta   90.00
_cell.angle_gamma   90.00
#
_symmetry.space_group_name_H-M   'P 1'
#
loop_
_entity.id
_entity.type
_entity.pdbx_description
1 polymer ?
#
loop_
_entity_poly.entity_id
_entity_poly.type
_entity_poly.pdbx_seq_one_letter_code
_entity_poly.pdbx_strand_id
1 'polypeptide(L)'
;MGITDPCESGNFRVHTVMTLEQQDMVCYTAQTLVRILSHGGFRKILGQEGDASYLASEISTWDGVIVTPSEKAYEKPPEKKEGEEEEENTEEPPQGEEEESMETQE
;
A
#
# COMPACT_ATOMS: atom_id res chain seq x y z
N MET A 1 8.94 3.21 -2.06
CA MET A 1 8.40 3.68 -3.36
C MET A 1 7.35 2.68 -3.81
N GLY A 2 6.20 3.14 -4.33
CA GLY A 2 5.21 2.27 -4.97
C GLY A 2 5.59 1.97 -6.42
N ILE A 3 4.64 1.53 -7.24
CA ILE A 3 4.85 1.36 -8.69
C ILE A 3 4.56 2.70 -9.39
N THR A 4 5.52 3.18 -10.21
CA THR A 4 5.33 4.35 -11.09
C THR A 4 4.49 3.94 -12.29
N ASP A 5 3.53 4.77 -12.67
CA ASP A 5 2.70 4.55 -13.86
C ASP A 5 3.54 4.81 -15.13
N PRO A 6 3.73 3.80 -16.00
CA PRO A 6 4.52 3.97 -17.22
C PRO A 6 3.79 4.76 -18.31
N CYS A 7 2.50 5.05 -18.13
CA CYS A 7 1.64 5.73 -19.11
C CYS A 7 1.34 7.19 -18.74
N GLU A 8 1.70 7.64 -17.54
CA GLU A 8 1.54 9.02 -17.08
C GLU A 8 2.86 9.77 -17.12
N SER A 9 2.83 11.08 -17.43
CA SER A 9 4.04 11.90 -17.38
C SER A 9 4.45 12.18 -15.93
N GLY A 10 5.75 12.06 -15.64
CA GLY A 10 6.30 12.25 -14.30
C GLY A 10 6.24 10.98 -13.44
N ASN A 11 6.64 11.09 -12.18
CA ASN A 11 6.71 9.95 -11.26
C ASN A 11 5.37 9.67 -10.56
N PHE A 12 4.28 9.56 -11.33
CA PHE A 12 2.95 9.26 -10.78
C PHE A 12 2.93 7.84 -10.18
N ARG A 13 2.50 7.70 -8.92
CA ARG A 13 2.50 6.40 -8.23
C ARG A 13 1.11 5.80 -8.24
N VAL A 14 0.91 4.66 -8.91
CA VAL A 14 -0.44 4.09 -9.18
C VAL A 14 -1.29 3.84 -7.93
N HIS A 15 -0.67 3.51 -6.79
CA HIS A 15 -1.38 3.20 -5.55
C HIS A 15 -2.00 4.43 -4.87
N THR A 16 -1.60 5.66 -5.23
CA THR A 16 -2.11 6.88 -4.58
C THR A 16 -3.54 7.22 -4.98
N VAL A 17 -4.13 6.48 -5.92
CA VAL A 17 -5.58 6.52 -6.19
C VAL A 17 -6.39 5.89 -5.04
N MET A 18 -5.75 5.07 -4.19
CA MET A 18 -6.35 4.51 -2.98
C MET A 18 -6.16 5.45 -1.81
N THR A 19 -7.18 5.57 -0.95
CA THR A 19 -7.05 6.27 0.35
C THR A 19 -6.05 5.54 1.26
N LEU A 20 -5.53 6.22 2.28
CA LEU A 20 -4.62 5.59 3.25
C LEU A 20 -5.28 4.38 3.95
N GLU A 21 -6.58 4.46 4.22
CA GLU A 21 -7.38 3.35 4.78
C GLU A 21 -7.49 2.17 3.81
N GLN A 22 -7.66 2.44 2.52
CA GLN A 22 -7.68 1.39 1.48
C GLN A 22 -6.30 0.76 1.28
N GLN A 23 -5.23 1.56 1.33
CA GLN A 23 -3.86 1.05 1.24
C GLN A 23 -3.53 0.13 2.41
N ASP A 24 -3.94 0.49 3.63
CA ASP A 24 -3.83 -0.34 4.82
C ASP A 24 -4.62 -1.66 4.64
N MET A 25 -5.88 -1.57 4.17
CA MET A 25 -6.71 -2.74 3.87
C MET A 25 -6.07 -3.73 2.91
N VAL A 26 -5.53 -3.24 1.80
CA VAL A 26 -4.81 -4.06 0.83
C VAL A 26 -3.57 -4.68 1.48
N CYS A 27 -2.82 -3.90 2.27
CA CYS A 27 -1.60 -4.36 2.92
C CYS A 27 -1.87 -5.47 3.95
N TYR A 28 -2.73 -5.25 4.94
CA TYR A 28 -2.96 -6.24 6.00
C TYR A 28 -3.63 -7.51 5.45
N THR A 29 -4.46 -7.38 4.41
CA THR A 29 -5.05 -8.55 3.74
C THR A 29 -3.95 -9.37 3.07
N ALA A 30 -3.09 -8.73 2.28
CA ALA A 30 -1.96 -9.40 1.62
C ALA A 30 -0.97 -10.03 2.63
N GLN A 31 -0.67 -9.33 3.73
CA GLN A 31 0.16 -9.86 4.82
C GLN A 31 -0.40 -11.15 5.42
N THR A 32 -1.74 -11.23 5.58
CA THR A 32 -2.42 -12.44 6.04
C THR A 32 -2.29 -13.57 5.02
N LEU A 33 -2.56 -13.28 3.74
CA LEU A 33 -2.47 -14.27 2.66
C LEU A 33 -1.05 -14.80 2.45
N VAL A 34 -0.01 -13.97 2.64
CA VAL A 34 1.40 -14.41 2.57
C VAL A 34 1.70 -15.48 3.63
N ARG A 35 1.19 -15.30 4.85
CA ARG A 35 1.37 -16.28 5.94
C ARG A 35 0.66 -17.59 5.61
N ILE A 36 -0.57 -17.52 5.12
CA ILE A 36 -1.34 -18.69 4.68
C ILE A 36 -0.66 -19.42 3.52
N LEU A 37 -0.18 -18.68 2.52
CA LEU A 37 0.53 -19.24 1.38
C LEU A 37 1.80 -19.99 1.82
N SER A 38 2.53 -19.43 2.79
CA SER A 38 3.73 -20.03 3.37
C SER A 38 3.45 -21.34 4.11
N HIS A 39 2.21 -21.56 4.55
CA HIS A 39 1.76 -22.81 5.17
C HIS A 39 0.93 -23.70 4.23
N GLY A 40 1.06 -23.51 2.92
CA GLY A 40 0.46 -24.40 1.91
C GLY A 40 -1.02 -24.12 1.59
N GLY A 41 -1.60 -23.01 2.04
CA GLY A 41 -3.00 -22.65 1.79
C GLY A 41 -3.33 -22.16 0.37
N PHE A 42 -2.50 -22.47 -0.63
CA PHE A 42 -2.64 -21.95 -2.00
C PHE A 42 -3.97 -22.34 -2.66
N ARG A 43 -4.50 -23.54 -2.41
CA ARG A 43 -5.78 -23.99 -3.02
C ARG A 43 -6.96 -23.15 -2.53
N LYS A 44 -6.98 -22.77 -1.24
CA LYS A 44 -7.96 -21.85 -0.68
C LYS A 44 -7.82 -20.45 -1.27
N ILE A 45 -6.59 -19.92 -1.33
CA ILE A 45 -6.30 -18.60 -1.92
C ILE A 45 -6.74 -18.54 -3.40
N LEU A 46 -6.55 -19.62 -4.16
CA LEU A 46 -6.95 -19.73 -5.56
C LEU A 46 -8.45 -20.07 -5.76
N GLY A 47 -9.24 -20.18 -4.69
CA GLY A 47 -10.67 -20.48 -4.76
C GLY A 47 -11.00 -21.91 -5.21
N GLN A 48 -10.07 -22.86 -5.07
CA GLN A 48 -10.26 -24.26 -5.47
C GLN A 48 -10.98 -25.11 -4.41
N GLU A 49 -11.11 -24.60 -3.18
CA GLU A 49 -11.70 -25.30 -2.03
C GLU A 49 -12.90 -24.55 -1.45
N GLY A 50 -13.71 -23.95 -2.33
CA GLY A 50 -14.90 -23.17 -1.96
C GLY A 50 -14.55 -21.77 -1.46
N ASP A 51 -15.48 -21.16 -0.72
CA ASP A 51 -15.24 -19.86 -0.09
C ASP A 51 -14.03 -19.91 0.85
N ALA A 52 -13.22 -18.86 0.78
CA ALA A 52 -12.00 -18.66 1.54
C ALA A 52 -11.88 -17.23 2.06
N SER A 53 -12.92 -16.41 1.92
CA SER A 53 -12.93 -15.00 2.34
C SER A 53 -12.67 -14.84 3.85
N TYR A 54 -13.18 -15.77 4.67
CA TYR A 54 -12.97 -15.82 6.11
C TYR A 54 -11.49 -15.87 6.52
N LEU A 55 -10.59 -16.35 5.65
CA LEU A 55 -9.15 -16.42 5.94
C LEU A 55 -8.51 -15.04 6.13
N ALA A 56 -9.13 -13.98 5.64
CA ALA A 56 -8.66 -12.61 5.82
C ALA A 56 -9.13 -11.99 7.16
N SER A 57 -10.07 -12.61 7.88
CA SER A 57 -10.70 -12.03 9.08
C SER A 57 -10.75 -12.97 10.29
N GLU A 58 -10.58 -14.28 10.09
CA GLU A 58 -10.65 -15.29 11.15
C GLU A 58 -9.31 -16.00 11.39
N ILE A 59 -9.06 -16.37 12.64
CA ILE A 59 -7.92 -17.21 13.02
C ILE A 59 -8.06 -18.58 12.35
N SER A 60 -6.99 -19.04 11.71
CA SER A 60 -6.94 -20.36 11.05
C SER A 60 -5.74 -21.17 11.51
N THR A 61 -5.80 -22.50 11.37
CA THR A 61 -4.69 -23.40 11.72
C THR A 61 -4.22 -24.13 10.47
N TRP A 62 -2.92 -24.12 10.21
CA TRP A 62 -2.26 -24.72 9.05
C TRP A 62 -1.05 -25.54 9.51
N ASP A 63 -1.11 -26.86 9.34
CA ASP A 63 -0.04 -27.77 9.78
C ASP A 63 0.40 -27.55 11.25
N GLY A 64 -0.58 -27.36 12.14
CA GLY A 64 -0.36 -27.07 13.55
C GLY A 64 0.09 -25.63 13.86
N VAL A 65 0.31 -24.78 12.85
CA VAL A 65 0.63 -23.36 13.01
C VAL A 65 -0.65 -22.54 13.04
N ILE A 66 -0.80 -21.70 14.06
CA ILE A 66 -1.92 -20.77 14.19
C ILE A 66 -1.57 -19.48 13.43
N VAL A 67 -2.45 -19.09 12.51
CA VAL A 67 -2.35 -17.88 11.71
C VAL A 67 -3.43 -16.91 12.17
N THR A 68 -3.02 -15.82 12.83
CA THR A 68 -3.91 -14.71 13.24
C THR A 68 -3.93 -13.64 12.16
N PRO A 69 -5.07 -13.29 11.54
CA PRO A 69 -5.14 -12.24 10.52
C PRO A 69 -4.52 -10.92 10.98
N SER A 70 -3.89 -10.21 10.06
CA SER A 70 -3.35 -8.88 10.33
C SER A 70 -4.53 -7.91 10.46
N GLU A 71 -4.44 -7.01 11.43
CA GLU A 71 -5.51 -6.06 11.72
C GLU A 71 -5.22 -4.69 11.09
N LYS A 72 -6.26 -3.86 11.04
CA LYS A 72 -6.21 -2.47 10.58
C LYS A 72 -5.22 -1.68 11.44
N ALA A 73 -4.29 -0.97 10.80
CA ALA A 73 -3.32 -0.10 11.45
C ALA A 73 -3.62 1.40 11.23
N TYR A 74 -4.38 1.74 10.19
CA TYR A 74 -4.68 3.13 9.87
C TYR A 74 -5.71 3.75 10.83
N GLU A 75 -5.36 4.88 11.41
CA GLU A 75 -6.25 5.75 12.20
C GLU A 75 -6.48 7.07 11.46
N LYS A 76 -7.73 7.56 11.48
CA LYS A 76 -8.04 8.87 10.87
C LYS A 76 -7.40 9.97 11.71
N PRO A 77 -6.72 10.95 11.09
CA PRO A 77 -6.27 12.14 11.80
C PRO A 77 -7.45 12.82 12.52
N PRO A 78 -7.22 13.41 13.71
CA PRO A 78 -8.26 14.17 14.39
C PRO A 78 -8.71 15.33 13.48
N GLU A 79 -10.02 15.58 13.44
CA GLU A 79 -10.56 16.76 12.74
C GLU A 79 -9.96 18.01 13.37
N LYS A 80 -9.26 18.83 12.56
CA LYS A 80 -8.83 20.15 13.00
C LYS A 80 -10.08 20.94 13.36
N LYS A 81 -10.17 21.42 14.61
CA LYS A 81 -11.20 22.37 14.99
C LYS A 81 -11.02 23.61 14.11
N GLU A 82 -12.10 24.08 13.49
CA GLU A 82 -12.10 25.33 12.73
C GLU A 82 -11.55 26.46 13.63
N GLY A 83 -10.33 26.94 13.35
CA GLY A 83 -9.72 28.06 14.09
C GLY A 83 -8.22 27.99 14.37
N GLU A 84 -7.51 26.90 14.04
CA GLU A 84 -6.03 26.93 14.04
C GLU A 84 -5.55 27.43 12.68
N GLU A 85 -5.27 28.74 12.61
CA GLU A 85 -4.64 29.42 11.48
C GLU A 85 -3.35 28.67 11.08
N GLU A 86 -3.23 28.40 9.78
CA GLU A 86 -2.07 27.78 9.17
C GLU A 86 -0.88 28.75 9.29
N GLU A 87 0.10 28.43 10.14
CA GLU A 87 1.46 28.93 9.89
C GLU A 87 1.95 28.24 8.61
N GLU A 88 2.10 29.03 7.55
CA GLU A 88 2.69 28.68 6.26
C GLU A 88 3.97 27.84 6.46
N ASN A 89 3.87 26.52 6.28
CA ASN A 89 5.05 25.73 5.97
C ASN A 89 5.35 25.96 4.48
N THR A 90 6.20 26.94 4.21
CA THR A 90 6.77 27.20 2.89
C THR A 90 7.64 26.00 2.48
N GLU A 91 7.03 24.95 1.93
CA GLU A 91 7.79 23.95 1.16
C GLU A 91 8.10 24.56 -0.21
N GLU A 92 9.26 25.22 -0.29
CA GLU A 92 9.92 25.55 -1.55
C GLU A 92 10.00 24.30 -2.45
N PRO A 93 9.64 24.38 -3.74
CA PRO A 93 9.87 23.26 -4.66
C PRO A 93 11.39 23.03 -4.81
N PRO A 94 11.85 21.77 -4.88
CA PRO A 94 13.28 21.49 -5.02
C PRO A 94 13.77 22.06 -6.36
N GLN A 95 14.73 22.99 -6.24
CA GLN A 95 15.47 23.58 -7.33
C GLN A 95 16.68 22.67 -7.66
N GLY A 96 16.82 22.28 -8.93
CA GLY A 96 17.87 21.40 -9.46
C GLY A 96 17.23 20.18 -10.12
N GLU A 97 17.36 19.96 -11.43
CA GLU A 97 18.63 19.74 -12.13
C GLU A 97 18.68 20.53 -13.45
N GLU A 98 19.73 21.33 -13.62
CA GLU A 98 20.17 21.84 -14.91
C GLU A 98 20.73 20.67 -15.72
N GLU A 99 20.07 20.27 -16.81
CA GLU A 99 20.69 19.37 -17.79
C GLU A 99 21.74 20.15 -18.61
N GLU A 100 22.97 20.22 -18.10
CA GLU A 100 24.15 20.28 -18.96
C GLU A 100 24.38 18.88 -19.55
N SER A 101 23.99 18.67 -20.80
CA SER A 101 24.54 17.59 -21.62
C SER A 101 24.91 18.13 -23.00
N MET A 102 26.20 18.07 -23.27
CA MET A 102 26.92 18.68 -24.38
C MET A 102 26.48 18.15 -25.75
N GLU A 103 26.35 19.06 -26.72
CA GLU A 103 26.28 18.73 -28.14
C GLU A 103 27.54 17.97 -28.58
N THR A 104 27.38 16.82 -29.24
CA THR A 104 28.41 16.24 -30.09
C THR A 104 28.02 16.41 -31.56
N GLN A 105 28.80 17.21 -32.28
CA GLN A 105 28.81 17.32 -33.74
C GLN A 105 29.22 15.99 -34.40
N GLU A 106 28.54 15.62 -35.48
CA GLU A 106 29.11 14.84 -36.59
C GLU A 106 29.54 15.76 -37.73
#